data_AF-A0A354F468-F1
#
_entry.id   AF-A0A354F468-F1
#
_cell.length_a   1.000
_cell.length_b   1.000
_cell.length_c   1.000
_cell.angle_alpha   90.00
_cell.angle_beta   90.00
_cell.angle_gamma   90.00
#
_symmetry.space_group_name_H-M   'P 1'
#
loop_
_entity.id
_entity.type
_entity.pdbx_description
1 polymer ?
#
loop_
_entity_poly.entity_id
_entity_poly.type
_entity_poly.pdbx_seq_one_letter_code
_entity_poly.pdbx_strand_id
1 'polypeptide(L)'
;MSSQDISLQKATFAGGCFWCMEPPFEKLVGVVDVTSGYTGGHKVNPTYEEVSSGVTGHYEAIQVTYDPEKIRYELLLDTFWRSTDPTDAGGSFVDRGQQYGSAIFYHNEEQMRLAELSKEKLEKSGIFDKPIVTKILKVEVFYKAEDYHQDYYKKNPIRYKYYRAGSGRDRFLKKIWKGRGEKKSSFIKPSDAELRKKLTPIQYEVTQ
;
A
#
# COMPACT_ATOMS: atom_id res chain seq x y z
N MET A 1 33.57 -9.98 -1.61
CA MET A 1 32.26 -9.86 -0.95
C MET A 1 31.21 -10.18 -2.00
N SER A 2 30.53 -11.31 -1.87
CA SER A 2 29.50 -11.73 -2.83
C SER A 2 28.33 -10.75 -2.73
N SER A 3 28.05 -10.05 -3.82
CA SER A 3 26.80 -9.34 -4.02
C SER A 3 25.69 -10.37 -3.92
N GLN A 4 25.00 -10.45 -2.78
CA GLN A 4 23.74 -11.17 -2.75
C GLN A 4 22.81 -10.42 -3.69
N ASP A 5 22.33 -11.13 -4.71
CA ASP A 5 21.33 -10.60 -5.64
C ASP A 5 20.07 -10.32 -4.82
N ILE A 6 19.80 -9.05 -4.53
CA ILE A 6 18.65 -8.65 -3.72
C ILE A 6 17.39 -8.97 -4.53
N SER A 7 16.70 -10.04 -4.14
CA SER A 7 15.43 -10.42 -4.77
C SER A 7 14.32 -9.51 -4.25
N LEU A 8 14.07 -8.41 -4.99
CA LEU A 8 12.96 -7.52 -4.72
C LEU A 8 11.63 -8.27 -4.82
N GLN A 9 10.72 -7.95 -3.90
CA GLN A 9 9.40 -8.55 -3.83
C GLN A 9 8.32 -7.54 -4.24
N LYS A 10 7.15 -8.07 -4.59
CA LYS A 10 5.99 -7.28 -5.01
C LYS A 10 4.83 -7.46 -4.05
N ALA A 11 4.12 -6.37 -3.79
CA ALA A 11 2.86 -6.35 -3.05
C ALA A 11 1.85 -5.53 -3.86
N THR A 12 0.61 -6.00 -3.98
CA THR A 12 -0.40 -5.30 -4.78
C THR A 12 -1.63 -4.95 -3.94
N PHE A 13 -2.06 -3.70 -3.99
CA PHE A 13 -3.16 -3.18 -3.17
C PHE A 13 -4.12 -2.31 -3.99
N ALA A 14 -5.42 -2.50 -3.80
CA ALA A 14 -6.47 -1.61 -4.27
C ALA A 14 -7.16 -0.95 -3.07
N GLY A 15 -7.33 0.36 -3.11
CA GLY A 15 -7.84 1.15 -1.98
C GLY A 15 -8.60 2.40 -2.40
N GLY A 16 -9.20 2.38 -3.58
CA GLY A 16 -9.72 3.56 -4.27
C GLY A 16 -8.75 4.12 -5.29
N CYS A 17 -8.93 5.41 -5.60
CA CYS A 17 -8.06 6.12 -6.53
C CYS A 17 -6.57 5.85 -6.25
N PHE A 18 -5.85 5.27 -7.23
CA PHE A 18 -4.46 4.87 -7.04
C PHE A 18 -3.52 6.08 -6.83
N TRP A 19 -3.88 7.28 -7.31
CA TRP A 19 -3.10 8.50 -7.09
C TRP A 19 -2.99 8.85 -5.61
N CYS A 20 -4.02 8.49 -4.84
CA CYS A 20 -4.06 8.69 -3.40
C CYS A 20 -3.38 7.56 -2.62
N MET A 21 -3.09 6.44 -3.29
CA MET A 21 -2.45 5.26 -2.71
C MET A 21 -0.94 5.23 -2.95
N GLU A 22 -0.40 5.88 -4.00
CA GLU A 22 1.06 5.97 -4.18
C GLU A 22 1.79 6.67 -3.02
N PRO A 23 1.41 7.90 -2.58
CA PRO A 23 2.22 8.69 -1.65
C PRO A 23 2.48 8.04 -0.27
N PRO A 24 1.53 7.31 0.34
CA PRO A 24 1.79 6.60 1.60
C PRO A 24 2.91 5.57 1.52
N PHE A 25 3.08 4.90 0.38
CA PHE A 25 4.05 3.81 0.22
C PHE A 25 5.42 4.31 -0.24
N GLU A 26 5.47 5.27 -1.15
CA GLU A 26 6.74 5.81 -1.66
C GLU A 26 7.62 6.48 -0.59
N LYS A 27 7.03 6.87 0.54
CA LYS A 27 7.76 7.46 1.67
C LYS A 27 8.42 6.44 2.59
N LEU A 28 8.15 5.15 2.39
CA LEU A 28 8.64 4.09 3.26
C LEU A 28 10.06 3.68 2.86
N VAL A 29 10.97 3.70 3.84
CA VAL A 29 12.32 3.16 3.63
C VAL A 29 12.21 1.66 3.31
N GLY A 30 12.81 1.25 2.19
CA GLY A 30 12.75 -0.12 1.68
C GLY A 30 11.75 -0.32 0.54
N VAL A 31 10.84 0.62 0.29
CA VAL A 31 10.07 0.65 -0.96
C VAL A 31 10.97 1.23 -2.07
N VAL A 32 11.04 0.51 -3.18
CA VAL A 32 11.87 0.86 -4.34
C VAL A 32 11.04 1.60 -5.39
N ASP A 33 9.82 1.12 -5.64
CA ASP A 33 8.91 1.68 -6.64
C ASP A 33 7.44 1.43 -6.26
N VAL A 34 6.55 2.34 -6.67
CA VAL A 34 5.10 2.15 -6.57
C VAL A 34 4.48 2.48 -7.92
N THR A 35 4.05 1.45 -8.64
CA THR A 35 3.44 1.59 -9.96
C THR A 35 1.91 1.54 -9.85
N SER A 36 1.22 2.53 -10.42
CA SER A 36 -0.25 2.53 -10.59
C SER A 36 -0.69 1.65 -11.75
N GLY A 37 -1.81 0.94 -11.61
CA GLY A 37 -2.30 0.00 -12.60
C GLY A 37 -3.64 -0.65 -12.29
N TYR A 38 -3.92 -1.73 -13.00
CA TYR A 38 -5.22 -2.42 -13.01
C TYR A 38 -5.04 -3.93 -12.81
N THR A 39 -5.84 -4.55 -11.94
CA THR A 39 -5.83 -6.01 -11.74
C THR A 39 -7.16 -6.53 -11.16
N GLY A 40 -7.34 -7.85 -11.10
CA GLY A 40 -8.53 -8.51 -10.53
C GLY A 40 -9.80 -8.47 -11.41
N GLY A 41 -9.66 -8.06 -12.67
CA GLY A 41 -10.72 -8.00 -13.67
C GLY A 41 -10.44 -8.95 -14.83
N HIS A 42 -11.37 -9.03 -15.78
CA HIS A 42 -11.36 -10.04 -16.84
C HIS A 42 -10.89 -9.50 -18.20
N LYS A 43 -10.79 -8.16 -18.36
CA LYS A 43 -10.40 -7.54 -19.62
C LYS A 43 -8.88 -7.59 -19.78
N VAL A 44 -8.41 -8.16 -20.89
CA VAL A 44 -6.97 -8.12 -21.21
C VAL A 44 -6.58 -6.73 -21.72
N ASN A 45 -5.48 -6.18 -21.20
CA ASN A 45 -4.91 -4.87 -21.56
C ASN A 45 -5.95 -3.73 -21.52
N PRO A 46 -6.61 -3.49 -20.37
CA PRO A 46 -7.63 -2.46 -20.26
C PRO A 46 -7.04 -1.05 -20.32
N THR A 47 -7.79 -0.11 -20.88
CA THR A 47 -7.51 1.34 -20.80
C THR A 47 -8.13 1.97 -19.55
N TYR A 48 -7.66 3.14 -19.14
CA TYR A 48 -8.26 3.89 -18.03
C TYR A 48 -9.76 4.14 -18.24
N GLU A 49 -10.19 4.49 -19.44
CA GLU A 49 -11.60 4.75 -19.77
C GLU A 49 -12.45 3.48 -19.57
N GLU A 50 -11.94 2.33 -19.99
CA GLU A 50 -12.63 1.05 -19.78
C GLU A 50 -12.70 0.69 -18.28
N VAL A 51 -11.62 0.87 -17.52
CA VAL A 51 -11.61 0.57 -16.07
C VAL A 51 -12.51 1.53 -15.29
N SER A 52 -12.38 2.83 -15.53
CA SER A 52 -13.16 3.87 -14.85
C SER A 52 -14.66 3.75 -15.13
N SER A 53 -15.06 3.22 -16.28
CA SER A 53 -16.47 2.88 -16.58
C SER A 53 -17.04 1.72 -15.76
N GLY A 54 -16.17 0.90 -15.15
CA GLY A 54 -16.53 -0.25 -14.31
C GLY A 54 -16.82 -1.54 -15.07
N VAL A 55 -16.77 -1.56 -16.40
CA VAL A 55 -17.16 -2.74 -17.21
C VAL A 55 -16.13 -3.87 -17.21
N THR A 56 -14.87 -3.58 -16.89
CA THR A 56 -13.78 -4.56 -16.98
C THR A 56 -13.63 -5.45 -15.75
N GLY A 57 -14.29 -5.11 -14.65
CA GLY A 57 -14.13 -5.73 -13.35
C GLY A 57 -12.79 -5.46 -12.66
N HIS A 58 -11.87 -4.72 -13.29
CA HIS A 58 -10.58 -4.38 -12.66
C HIS A 58 -10.76 -3.40 -11.51
N TYR A 59 -9.85 -3.50 -10.55
CA TYR A 59 -9.60 -2.50 -9.53
C TYR A 59 -8.50 -1.55 -10.01
N GLU A 60 -8.63 -0.26 -9.71
CA GLU A 60 -7.47 0.61 -9.59
C GLU A 60 -6.61 0.13 -8.42
N ALA A 61 -5.37 -0.22 -8.74
CA ALA A 61 -4.43 -0.81 -7.79
C ALA A 61 -3.03 -0.19 -7.94
N ILE A 62 -2.25 -0.31 -6.87
CA ILE A 62 -0.81 -0.06 -6.90
C ILE A 62 -0.06 -1.38 -6.77
N GLN A 63 1.08 -1.50 -7.46
CA GLN A 63 2.07 -2.55 -7.26
C GLN A 63 3.31 -1.92 -6.63
N VAL A 64 3.55 -2.28 -5.37
CA VAL A 64 4.69 -1.84 -4.57
C VAL A 64 5.82 -2.84 -4.77
N THR A 65 6.94 -2.39 -5.32
CA THR A 65 8.19 -3.15 -5.36
C THR A 65 9.02 -2.77 -4.15
N TYR A 66 9.42 -3.74 -3.33
CA TYR A 66 10.11 -3.50 -2.07
C TYR A 66 11.27 -4.46 -1.83
N ASP A 67 12.23 -3.98 -1.05
CA ASP A 67 13.37 -4.75 -0.54
C ASP A 67 12.97 -5.44 0.78
N PRO A 68 12.78 -6.77 0.78
CA PRO A 68 12.32 -7.50 1.97
C PRO A 68 13.35 -7.47 3.12
N GLU A 69 14.61 -7.08 2.87
CA GLU A 69 15.62 -6.91 3.92
C GLU A 69 15.47 -5.58 4.67
N LYS A 70 14.83 -4.58 4.05
CA LYS A 70 14.64 -3.24 4.63
C LYS A 70 13.23 -3.01 5.15
N ILE A 71 12.22 -3.60 4.51
CA ILE A 71 10.83 -3.46 4.90
C ILE A 71 10.09 -4.79 4.82
N ARG A 72 9.32 -5.08 5.87
CA ARG A 72 8.48 -6.27 5.91
C ARG A 72 7.10 -6.02 5.31
N TYR A 73 6.51 -7.06 4.74
CA TYR A 73 5.17 -7.02 4.15
C TYR A 73 4.09 -6.54 5.15
N GLU A 74 4.21 -6.85 6.45
CA GLU A 74 3.25 -6.40 7.46
C GLU A 74 3.23 -4.88 7.65
N LEU A 75 4.34 -4.19 7.40
CA LEU A 75 4.36 -2.72 7.43
C LEU A 75 3.64 -2.14 6.21
N LEU A 76 3.71 -2.81 5.06
CA LEU A 76 2.94 -2.44 3.87
C LEU A 76 1.43 -2.65 4.12
N LEU A 77 1.05 -3.75 4.80
CA LEU A 77 -0.32 -3.99 5.23
C LEU A 77 -0.80 -2.92 6.23
N ASP A 78 -0.02 -2.57 7.26
CA ASP A 78 -0.40 -1.48 8.20
C ASP A 78 -0.57 -0.14 7.47
N THR A 79 0.33 0.15 6.52
CA THR A 79 0.24 1.35 5.67
C THR A 79 -1.03 1.35 4.84
N PHE A 80 -1.40 0.22 4.24
CA PHE A 80 -2.64 0.04 3.50
C PHE A 80 -3.87 0.32 4.37
N TRP A 81 -3.97 -0.31 5.54
CA TRP A 81 -5.11 -0.15 6.45
C TRP A 81 -5.24 1.29 6.97
N ARG A 82 -4.12 1.97 7.20
CA ARG A 82 -4.07 3.38 7.62
C ARG A 82 -4.36 4.38 6.50
N SER A 83 -4.39 3.94 5.25
CA SER A 83 -4.57 4.80 4.08
C SER A 83 -5.94 4.68 3.42
N THR A 84 -6.79 3.77 3.90
CA THR A 84 -8.07 3.40 3.28
C THR A 84 -9.22 3.45 4.29
N ASP A 85 -10.46 3.41 3.78
CA ASP A 85 -11.64 3.00 4.56
C ASP A 85 -11.94 1.53 4.23
N PRO A 86 -11.50 0.58 5.08
CA PRO A 86 -11.68 -0.85 4.83
C PRO A 86 -13.11 -1.34 5.09
N THR A 87 -14.03 -0.43 5.44
CA THR A 87 -15.46 -0.72 5.70
C THR A 87 -16.38 -0.24 4.58
N ASP A 88 -15.83 0.45 3.56
CA ASP A 88 -16.57 0.97 2.42
C ASP A 88 -16.76 -0.11 1.34
N ALA A 89 -17.96 -0.68 1.27
CA ALA A 89 -18.29 -1.73 0.30
C ALA A 89 -18.63 -1.19 -1.10
N GLY A 90 -18.89 0.13 -1.22
CA GLY A 90 -19.37 0.77 -2.45
C GLY A 90 -18.27 1.43 -3.30
N GLY A 91 -17.00 1.33 -2.88
CA GLY A 91 -15.86 1.99 -3.52
C GLY A 91 -14.86 2.47 -2.46
N SER A 92 -14.24 3.64 -2.69
CA SER A 92 -13.43 4.35 -1.70
C SER A 92 -13.75 5.85 -1.64
N PHE A 93 -14.31 6.32 -0.53
CA PHE A 93 -14.75 7.71 -0.31
C PHE A 93 -15.73 8.30 -1.34
N VAL A 94 -15.31 9.25 -2.18
CA VAL A 94 -16.16 9.82 -3.25
C VAL A 94 -16.14 8.97 -4.52
N ASP A 95 -15.12 8.14 -4.70
CA ASP A 95 -14.99 7.30 -5.89
C ASP A 95 -15.80 6.02 -5.69
N ARG A 96 -16.80 5.76 -6.53
CA ARG A 96 -17.80 4.70 -6.37
C ARG A 96 -17.67 3.65 -7.46
N GLY A 97 -17.98 2.40 -7.12
CA GLY A 97 -17.88 1.25 -8.01
C GLY A 97 -16.75 0.30 -7.62
N GLN A 98 -16.79 -0.92 -8.17
CA GLN A 98 -15.81 -1.97 -7.86
C GLN A 98 -14.38 -1.54 -8.20
N GLN A 99 -14.20 -0.76 -9.26
CA GLN A 99 -12.90 -0.24 -9.68
C GLN A 99 -12.23 0.61 -8.61
N TYR A 100 -12.99 1.14 -7.66
CA TYR A 100 -12.49 1.87 -6.50
C TYR A 100 -12.61 1.09 -5.18
N GLY A 101 -13.03 -0.17 -5.22
CA GLY A 101 -13.15 -1.02 -4.05
C GLY A 101 -11.80 -1.33 -3.40
N SER A 102 -11.85 -1.84 -2.16
CA SER A 102 -10.65 -2.24 -1.44
C SER A 102 -10.33 -3.73 -1.59
N ALA A 103 -9.08 -4.05 -1.95
CA ALA A 103 -8.58 -5.41 -2.04
C ALA A 103 -7.06 -5.48 -1.79
N ILE A 104 -6.62 -6.57 -1.17
CA ILE A 104 -5.21 -6.95 -1.04
C ILE A 104 -4.99 -8.13 -1.99
N PHE A 105 -4.06 -7.96 -2.94
CA PHE A 105 -3.74 -8.99 -3.92
C PHE A 105 -2.43 -9.70 -3.52
N TYR A 106 -2.54 -10.95 -3.08
CA TYR A 106 -1.39 -11.73 -2.62
C TYR A 106 -0.65 -12.37 -3.81
N HIS A 107 0.69 -12.35 -3.73
CA HIS A 107 1.59 -12.96 -4.73
C HIS A 107 2.02 -14.38 -4.37
N ASN A 108 1.88 -14.76 -3.11
CA ASN A 108 2.21 -16.09 -2.58
C ASN A 108 1.40 -16.39 -1.30
N GLU A 109 1.46 -17.65 -0.85
CA GLU A 109 0.74 -18.13 0.34
C GLU A 109 1.10 -17.38 1.63
N GLU A 110 2.36 -16.95 1.78
CA GLU A 110 2.77 -16.20 2.97
C GLU A 110 2.13 -14.81 3.00
N GLN A 111 2.05 -14.12 1.85
CA GLN A 111 1.31 -12.86 1.76
C GLN A 111 -0.19 -13.05 2.05
N MET A 112 -0.81 -14.13 1.56
CA MET A 112 -2.21 -14.46 1.86
C MET A 112 -2.41 -14.58 3.37
N ARG A 113 -1.61 -15.45 4.02
CA ARG A 113 -1.66 -15.69 5.47
C ARG A 113 -1.45 -14.40 6.28
N LEU A 114 -0.45 -13.59 5.93
CA LEU A 114 -0.16 -12.33 6.61
C LEU A 114 -1.28 -11.30 6.41
N ALA A 115 -1.87 -11.23 5.21
CA ALA A 115 -2.99 -10.35 4.92
C ALA A 115 -4.22 -10.74 5.76
N GLU A 116 -4.55 -12.03 5.84
CA GLU A 116 -5.66 -12.55 6.64
C GLU A 116 -5.47 -12.26 8.13
N LEU A 117 -4.28 -12.55 8.67
CA LEU A 117 -3.94 -12.23 10.06
C LEU A 117 -4.01 -10.73 10.35
N SER A 118 -3.57 -9.89 9.41
CA SER A 118 -3.64 -8.43 9.56
C SER A 118 -5.08 -7.93 9.56
N LYS A 119 -5.95 -8.51 8.72
CA LYS A 119 -7.39 -8.21 8.67
C LYS A 119 -8.08 -8.62 9.97
N GLU A 120 -7.85 -9.86 10.43
CA GLU A 120 -8.40 -10.36 11.69
C GLU A 120 -7.96 -9.50 12.89
N LYS A 121 -6.68 -9.10 12.93
CA LYS A 121 -6.17 -8.19 13.95
C LYS A 121 -6.86 -6.82 13.90
N LEU A 122 -7.15 -6.31 12.71
CA LEU A 122 -7.86 -5.05 12.53
C LEU A 122 -9.31 -5.15 13.00
N GLU A 123 -10.00 -6.23 12.66
CA GLU A 123 -11.36 -6.52 13.13
C GLU A 123 -11.43 -6.59 14.65
N LYS A 124 -10.50 -7.33 15.28
CA LYS A 124 -10.42 -7.46 16.75
C LYS A 124 -9.99 -6.19 17.48
N SER A 125 -9.41 -5.21 16.77
CA SER A 125 -8.91 -3.99 17.39
C SER A 125 -10.01 -3.04 17.87
N GLY A 126 -11.24 -3.19 17.38
CA GLY A 126 -12.34 -2.25 17.66
C GLY A 126 -12.13 -0.84 17.09
N ILE A 127 -11.18 -0.66 16.16
CA ILE A 127 -10.91 0.63 15.51
C ILE A 127 -12.09 1.06 14.64
N PHE A 128 -12.76 0.08 14.02
CA PHE A 128 -13.89 0.25 13.12
C PHE A 128 -15.13 -0.43 13.70
N ASP A 129 -16.26 0.29 13.70
CA ASP A 129 -17.55 -0.23 14.20
C ASP A 129 -18.26 -1.12 13.15
N LYS A 130 -17.80 -1.06 11.89
CA LYS A 130 -18.36 -1.82 10.77
C LYS A 130 -17.44 -2.98 10.38
N PRO A 131 -17.98 -4.05 9.78
CA PRO A 131 -17.17 -5.16 9.26
C PRO A 131 -16.13 -4.70 8.24
N ILE A 132 -14.98 -5.37 8.22
CA ILE A 132 -13.93 -5.12 7.23
C ILE A 132 -14.27 -5.86 5.93
N VAL A 133 -14.63 -5.08 4.91
CA VAL A 133 -15.10 -5.59 3.61
C VAL A 133 -13.99 -5.73 2.57
N THR A 134 -12.78 -5.26 2.88
CA THR A 134 -11.61 -5.45 2.01
C THR A 134 -11.41 -6.93 1.69
N LYS A 135 -11.30 -7.23 0.39
CA LYS A 135 -11.10 -8.58 -0.13
C LYS A 135 -9.62 -8.96 -0.06
N ILE A 136 -9.34 -10.24 0.12
CA ILE A 136 -7.99 -10.81 -0.04
C ILE A 136 -8.08 -11.76 -1.23
N LEU A 137 -7.40 -11.43 -2.33
CA LEU A 137 -7.54 -12.09 -3.62
C LEU A 137 -6.17 -12.50 -4.12
N LYS A 138 -6.09 -13.57 -4.91
CA LYS A 138 -4.85 -13.91 -5.61
C LYS A 138 -4.58 -12.85 -6.66
N VAL A 139 -3.34 -12.39 -6.78
CA VAL A 139 -2.96 -11.51 -7.89
C VAL A 139 -3.05 -12.29 -9.21
N GLU A 140 -3.69 -11.70 -10.20
CA GLU A 140 -3.68 -12.18 -11.58
C GLU A 140 -2.67 -11.33 -12.39
N VAL A 141 -3.00 -11.00 -13.63
CA VAL A 141 -2.21 -10.06 -14.41
C VAL A 141 -2.38 -8.66 -13.84
N PHE A 142 -1.26 -7.96 -13.64
CA PHE A 142 -1.25 -6.54 -13.32
C PHE A 142 -0.90 -5.76 -14.59
N TYR A 143 -1.83 -4.93 -15.04
CA TYR A 143 -1.64 -4.04 -16.18
C TYR A 143 -1.20 -2.68 -15.67
N LYS A 144 0.01 -2.24 -16.04
CA LYS A 144 0.49 -0.90 -15.71
C LYS A 144 -0.44 0.14 -16.35
N ALA A 145 -0.90 1.12 -15.57
CA ALA A 145 -1.66 2.25 -16.09
C ALA A 145 -0.79 3.18 -16.92
N GLU A 146 -1.44 3.99 -17.75
CA GLU A 146 -0.83 4.97 -18.63
C GLU A 146 0.13 5.91 -17.88
N ASP A 147 1.21 6.35 -18.52
CA ASP A 147 2.31 7.06 -17.86
C ASP A 147 1.91 8.40 -17.20
N TYR A 148 0.79 8.98 -17.63
CA TYR A 148 0.24 10.19 -17.02
C TYR A 148 -0.40 9.93 -15.66
N HIS A 149 -0.75 8.68 -15.32
CA HIS A 149 -1.23 8.28 -14.00
C HIS A 149 -0.12 8.05 -12.99
N GLN A 150 1.08 7.67 -13.44
CA GLN A 150 2.22 7.39 -12.57
C GLN A 150 2.72 8.69 -11.92
N ASP A 151 3.02 8.69 -10.63
CA ASP A 151 3.48 9.87 -9.89
C ASP A 151 2.52 11.07 -10.01
N TYR A 152 1.23 10.85 -10.23
CA TYR A 152 0.30 11.94 -10.54
C TYR A 152 0.31 13.05 -9.49
N TYR A 153 0.45 12.66 -8.21
CA TYR A 153 0.50 13.61 -7.11
C TYR A 153 1.73 14.52 -7.13
N LYS A 154 2.86 14.06 -7.72
CA LYS A 154 4.09 14.85 -7.93
C LYS A 154 3.98 15.69 -9.19
N LYS A 155 3.48 15.10 -10.30
CA LYS A 155 3.39 15.73 -11.62
C LYS A 155 2.28 16.80 -11.69
N ASN A 156 1.18 16.58 -10.99
CA ASN A 156 -0.02 17.44 -11.01
C ASN A 156 -0.45 17.88 -9.59
N PRO A 157 0.43 18.53 -8.80
CA PRO A 157 0.25 18.69 -7.35
C PRO A 157 -0.97 19.56 -7.00
N ILE A 158 -1.30 20.57 -7.81
CA ILE A 158 -2.46 21.46 -7.55
C ILE A 158 -3.76 20.68 -7.74
N ARG A 159 -3.92 20.02 -8.89
CA ARG A 159 -5.12 19.24 -9.22
C ARG A 159 -5.29 18.06 -8.26
N TYR A 160 -4.21 17.37 -7.95
CA TYR A 160 -4.21 16.30 -6.95
C TYR A 160 -4.66 16.80 -5.57
N LYS A 161 -4.10 17.92 -5.08
CA LYS A 161 -4.49 18.48 -3.77
C LYS A 161 -5.97 18.87 -3.71
N TYR A 162 -6.49 19.49 -4.77
CA TYR A 162 -7.91 19.84 -4.86
C TYR A 162 -8.79 18.59 -4.80
N TYR A 163 -8.48 17.58 -5.61
CA TYR A 163 -9.18 16.30 -5.60
C TYR A 163 -9.11 15.60 -4.23
N ARG A 164 -7.91 15.49 -3.66
CA ARG A 164 -7.68 14.84 -2.36
C ARG A 164 -8.44 15.53 -1.22
N ALA A 165 -8.49 16.86 -1.21
CA ALA A 165 -9.25 17.62 -0.24
C ALA A 165 -10.76 17.39 -0.38
N GLY A 166 -11.26 17.30 -1.62
CA GLY A 166 -12.65 17.04 -1.95
C GLY A 166 -13.10 15.60 -1.72
N SER A 167 -12.18 14.63 -1.70
CA SER A 167 -12.53 13.21 -1.60
C SER A 167 -13.05 12.79 -0.23
N GLY A 168 -12.82 13.57 0.83
CA GLY A 168 -13.17 13.19 2.19
C GLY A 168 -12.22 12.17 2.83
N ARG A 169 -11.24 11.63 2.09
CA ARG A 169 -10.26 10.66 2.61
C ARG A 169 -9.51 11.20 3.83
N ASP A 170 -8.95 12.41 3.74
CA ASP A 170 -8.18 12.98 4.85
C ASP A 170 -9.03 13.24 6.10
N ARG A 171 -10.30 13.62 5.91
CA ARG A 171 -11.24 13.81 7.02
C ARG A 171 -11.51 12.49 7.74
N PHE A 172 -11.74 11.42 6.99
CA PHE A 172 -11.94 10.09 7.53
C PHE A 172 -10.69 9.58 8.25
N LEU A 173 -9.53 9.61 7.59
CA LEU A 173 -8.28 9.12 8.17
C LEU A 173 -7.92 9.90 9.45
N LYS A 174 -8.08 11.23 9.44
CA LYS A 174 -7.90 12.04 10.65
C LYS A 174 -8.88 11.64 11.75
N LYS A 175 -10.16 11.36 11.43
CA LYS A 175 -11.14 10.94 12.44
C LYS A 175 -10.78 9.58 13.05
N ILE A 176 -10.43 8.60 12.22
CA ILE A 176 -10.16 7.22 12.67
C ILE A 176 -8.82 7.11 13.41
N TRP A 177 -7.78 7.82 12.93
CA TRP A 177 -6.42 7.62 13.43
C TRP A 177 -5.94 8.72 14.39
N LYS A 178 -6.69 9.80 14.61
CA LYS A 178 -6.31 10.85 15.58
C LYS A 178 -6.14 10.25 16.97
N GLY A 179 -4.99 10.51 17.59
CA GLY A 179 -4.64 9.99 18.92
C GLY A 179 -4.28 8.49 18.95
N ARG A 180 -4.52 7.76 17.86
CA ARG A 180 -4.06 6.39 17.64
C ARG A 180 -2.71 6.48 16.93
N GLY A 181 -1.70 6.86 17.71
CA GLY A 181 -0.35 7.16 17.21
C GLY A 181 0.17 6.12 16.22
N GLU A 182 1.08 6.56 15.35
CA GLU A 182 2.01 5.65 14.69
C GLU A 182 2.60 4.77 15.79
N LYS A 183 2.41 3.45 15.72
CA LYS A 183 3.48 2.59 16.23
C LYS A 183 4.63 2.88 15.28
N LYS A 184 5.44 3.90 15.57
CA LYS A 184 6.73 4.09 14.93
C LYS A 184 7.33 2.70 14.88
N SER A 185 7.69 2.25 13.67
CA SER A 185 8.43 1.01 13.47
C SER A 185 9.30 0.77 14.69
N SER A 186 9.13 -0.35 15.39
CA SER A 186 9.84 -0.65 16.63
C SER A 186 11.35 -0.81 16.43
N PHE A 187 11.88 -0.40 15.28
CA PHE A 187 13.29 -0.13 15.05
C PHE A 187 13.74 1.02 15.93
N ILE A 188 14.02 0.67 17.18
CA ILE A 188 14.88 1.43 18.06
C ILE A 188 16.31 1.18 17.55
N LYS A 189 17.01 2.24 17.11
CA LYS A 189 18.45 2.16 16.82
C LYS A 189 19.12 1.57 18.07
N PRO A 190 19.81 0.41 17.98
CA PRO A 190 20.50 -0.16 19.13
C PRO A 190 21.48 0.85 19.72
N SER A 191 21.77 0.73 21.01
CA SER A 191 22.77 1.59 21.67
C SER A 191 24.14 1.44 21.01
N ASP A 192 25.00 2.45 21.13
CA ASP A 192 26.35 2.42 20.56
C ASP A 192 27.13 1.16 20.99
N ALA A 193 26.97 0.77 22.25
CA ALA A 193 27.56 -0.42 22.82
C ALA A 193 27.05 -1.74 22.18
N GLU A 194 25.78 -1.80 21.78
CA GLU A 194 25.22 -2.95 21.06
C GLU A 194 25.68 -2.96 19.60
N LEU A 195 25.79 -1.80 18.98
CA LEU A 195 26.29 -1.66 17.60
C LEU A 195 27.75 -2.11 17.49
N ARG A 196 28.61 -1.72 18.44
CA ARG A 196 30.02 -2.19 18.50
C ARG A 196 30.16 -3.70 18.69
N LYS A 197 29.16 -4.36 19.27
CA LYS A 197 29.14 -5.83 19.46
C LYS A 197 28.58 -6.57 18.25
N LYS A 198 27.67 -5.95 17.50
CA LYS A 198 26.95 -6.58 16.37
C LYS A 198 27.58 -6.29 15.02
N LEU A 199 28.25 -5.15 14.87
CA LEU A 199 28.89 -4.71 13.63
C LEU A 199 30.37 -5.08 13.64
N THR A 200 30.89 -5.44 12.47
CA THR A 200 32.35 -5.49 12.27
C THR A 200 32.95 -4.08 12.40
N PRO A 201 34.27 -3.95 12.65
CA PRO A 201 34.93 -2.64 12.75
C PRO A 201 34.62 -1.73 11.56
N ILE A 202 34.67 -2.27 10.34
CA ILE A 202 34.40 -1.51 9.11
C ILE A 202 32.92 -1.16 8.94
N GLN A 203 31.99 -2.05 9.35
CA GLN A 203 30.56 -1.72 9.31
C GLN A 203 30.20 -0.65 10.33
N TYR A 204 30.83 -0.66 11.50
CA TYR A 204 30.62 0.37 12.51
C TYR A 204 31.14 1.73 12.02
N GLU A 205 32.36 1.77 11.49
CA GLU A 205 33.00 2.99 10.96
C GLU A 205 32.22 3.62 9.79
N VAL A 206 31.62 2.80 8.92
CA VAL A 206 30.87 3.29 7.76
C VAL A 206 29.44 3.74 8.11
N THR A 207 28.85 3.20 9.19
CA THR A 207 27.42 3.40 9.49
C THR A 207 27.12 4.28 10.70
N GLN A 208 28.10 4.55 11.55
CA GLN A 208 27.98 5.42 12.74
C GLN A 208 28.78 6.70 12.55
#